data_AF-A0A258SVC9-F1
#
_entry.id   AF-A0A258SVC9-F1
#
_cell.length_a   1.000
_cell.length_b   1.000
_cell.length_c   1.000
_cell.angle_alpha   90.00
_cell.angle_beta   90.00
_cell.angle_gamma   90.00
#
_symmetry.space_group_name_H-M   'P 1'
#
loop_
_entity.id
_entity.type
_entity.pdbx_description
1 polymer ?
#
loop_
_entity_poly.entity_id
_entity_poly.type
_entity_poly.pdbx_seq_one_letter_code
_entity_poly.pdbx_strand_id
1 'polypeptide(L)'
;WHLNAGASWNFTRVDNVDTLRGDASDKTLTAKDSYTRLNPTVGLTHTPNDNLTLFTSYSEASRAPTSIELGCSNPLNPCLLPSALADDPPLNQVVAKTYELGGRGKINENIRWNVGAYHATNHDDIMFTAANAFNGAGYYKNVGRTKRQGLDLGLAGDIDKFRWSASYSYVRATYDTDVSFVSSSNSSEDADSVIFAKPGDRIPNIPAHQLKLRGQYAITPAWTVGTNIIGYSDAYATGNENNQHQSNNAACTADVTSCATGRGKVSGYFIMNLDTQYNFGNGWKAFAKATNIFDREYNLGGRLAETLFNSEGVFGTASESKTLSLLPGAPRAAWLGLRYEFAAPKPAASSN
;
A
#
# COMPACT_ATOMS: atom_id res chain seq x y z
N TRP A 1 22.58 14.40 -23.21
CA TRP A 1 21.84 13.12 -23.12
C TRP A 1 22.64 12.17 -22.24
N HIS A 2 21.99 11.46 -21.33
CA HIS A 2 22.62 10.50 -20.44
C HIS A 2 21.87 9.18 -20.56
N LEU A 3 22.60 8.12 -20.93
CA LEU A 3 22.10 6.75 -20.92
C LEU A 3 22.58 6.10 -19.61
N ASN A 4 21.65 5.52 -18.86
CA ASN A 4 21.94 4.74 -17.66
C ASN A 4 21.47 3.31 -17.92
N ALA A 5 22.30 2.33 -17.62
CA ALA A 5 21.94 0.92 -17.70
C ALA A 5 22.52 0.18 -16.50
N GLY A 6 21.83 -0.85 -16.04
CA GLY A 6 22.26 -1.69 -14.93
C GLY A 6 21.54 -3.03 -14.95
N ALA A 7 22.06 -3.99 -14.20
CA ALA A 7 21.38 -5.25 -13.97
C ALA A 7 21.76 -5.79 -12.58
N SER A 8 20.80 -6.45 -11.93
CA SER A 8 21.00 -7.10 -10.63
C SER A 8 20.67 -8.58 -10.75
N TRP A 9 21.64 -9.44 -10.48
CA TRP A 9 21.43 -10.88 -10.39
C TRP A 9 21.12 -11.27 -8.95
N ASN A 10 19.96 -11.89 -8.74
CA ASN A 10 19.48 -12.31 -7.44
C ASN A 10 19.43 -13.84 -7.39
N PHE A 11 19.98 -14.40 -6.31
CA PHE A 11 19.77 -15.78 -5.90
C PHE A 11 19.14 -15.78 -4.51
N THR A 12 18.03 -16.48 -4.34
CA THR A 12 17.31 -16.62 -3.07
C THR A 12 17.00 -18.09 -2.86
N ARG A 13 17.26 -18.57 -1.65
CA ARG A 13 16.88 -19.91 -1.23
C ARG A 13 15.98 -19.80 -0.01
N VAL A 14 14.87 -20.52 -0.04
CA VAL A 14 13.96 -20.67 1.08
C VAL A 14 14.08 -22.11 1.56
N ASP A 15 14.36 -22.30 2.84
CA ASP A 15 14.57 -23.60 3.46
C ASP A 15 13.59 -23.69 4.65
N ASN A 16 12.45 -24.32 4.41
CA ASN A 16 11.42 -24.54 5.41
C ASN A 16 11.65 -25.92 6.03
N VAL A 17 11.60 -25.99 7.37
CA VAL A 17 11.74 -27.23 8.13
C VAL A 17 10.51 -27.37 9.03
N ASP A 18 9.71 -28.42 8.79
CA ASP A 18 8.56 -28.76 9.61
C ASP A 18 9.00 -29.60 10.82
N THR A 19 8.92 -29.01 12.01
CA THR A 19 9.27 -29.68 13.27
C THR A 19 8.15 -30.56 13.83
N LEU A 20 6.93 -30.51 13.26
CA LEU A 20 5.77 -31.26 13.69
C LEU A 20 5.54 -32.53 12.85
N ARG A 21 5.68 -32.42 11.53
CA ARG A 21 5.39 -33.51 10.59
C ARG A 21 6.63 -34.18 9.99
N GLY A 22 7.82 -33.62 10.20
CA GLY A 22 9.11 -34.24 9.82
C GLY A 22 9.45 -34.10 8.32
N ASP A 23 10.09 -35.13 7.75
CA ASP A 23 10.64 -35.14 6.39
C ASP A 23 9.59 -34.86 5.28
N ALA A 24 10.08 -34.50 4.08
CA ALA A 24 9.31 -34.25 2.85
C ALA A 24 8.25 -35.36 2.58
N SER A 25 6.99 -35.11 2.92
CA SER A 25 5.83 -36.03 2.82
C SER A 25 4.52 -35.25 2.64
N ASP A 26 3.45 -35.89 2.18
CA ASP A 26 2.15 -35.23 2.01
C ASP A 26 1.72 -34.51 3.31
N LYS A 27 1.48 -33.20 3.23
CA LYS A 27 1.13 -32.27 4.34
C LYS A 27 2.29 -31.75 5.18
N THR A 28 3.55 -32.09 4.93
CA THR A 28 4.68 -31.44 5.62
C THR A 28 4.92 -30.04 5.10
N LEU A 29 5.51 -29.18 5.93
CA LEU A 29 6.02 -27.86 5.51
C LEU A 29 7.51 -27.89 5.15
N THR A 30 8.17 -29.05 5.28
CA THR A 30 9.57 -29.22 4.93
C THR A 30 9.75 -29.12 3.41
N ALA A 31 10.29 -28.00 2.95
CA ALA A 31 10.48 -27.69 1.54
C ALA A 31 11.73 -26.84 1.34
N LYS A 32 12.39 -27.00 0.20
CA LYS A 32 13.61 -26.28 -0.13
C LYS A 32 13.59 -25.81 -1.57
N ASP A 33 13.40 -24.52 -1.72
CA ASP A 33 13.21 -23.88 -3.01
C ASP A 33 14.32 -22.89 -3.30
N SER A 34 14.70 -22.79 -4.57
CA SER A 34 15.78 -21.90 -5.02
C SER A 34 15.34 -21.11 -6.24
N TYR A 35 15.63 -19.82 -6.19
CA TYR A 35 15.09 -18.80 -7.05
C TYR A 35 16.23 -17.94 -7.58
N THR A 36 16.41 -17.93 -8.90
CA THR A 36 17.46 -17.15 -9.55
C THR A 36 16.84 -16.24 -10.61
N ARG A 37 17.22 -14.96 -10.63
CA ARG A 37 16.77 -14.04 -11.69
C ARG A 37 17.74 -12.88 -11.91
N LEU A 38 17.89 -12.48 -13.17
CA LEU A 38 18.51 -11.21 -13.56
C LEU A 38 17.44 -10.13 -13.74
N ASN A 39 17.63 -8.97 -13.11
CA ASN A 39 16.73 -7.82 -13.13
C ASN A 39 17.41 -6.64 -13.85
N PRO A 40 17.19 -6.46 -15.17
CA PRO A 40 17.77 -5.35 -15.92
C PRO A 40 17.06 -4.02 -15.66
N THR A 41 17.79 -2.93 -15.87
CA THR A 41 17.28 -1.56 -15.94
C THR A 41 17.99 -0.78 -17.04
N VAL A 42 17.23 0.03 -17.78
CA VAL A 42 17.77 0.97 -18.76
C VAL A 42 16.95 2.25 -18.70
N GLY A 43 17.62 3.40 -18.78
CA GLY A 43 16.97 4.70 -18.74
C GLY A 43 17.72 5.73 -19.58
N LEU A 44 16.94 6.62 -20.19
CA LEU A 44 17.44 7.74 -20.97
C LEU A 44 17.02 9.04 -20.31
N THR A 45 17.96 9.96 -20.15
CA THR A 45 17.70 11.28 -19.58
C THR A 45 18.20 12.36 -20.53
N HIS A 46 17.36 13.36 -20.78
CA HIS A 46 17.67 14.51 -21.62
C HIS A 46 17.46 15.80 -20.84
N THR A 47 18.48 16.64 -20.79
CA THR A 47 18.49 17.95 -20.14
C THR A 47 18.67 19.03 -21.20
N PRO A 48 17.60 19.45 -21.91
CA PRO A 48 17.71 20.45 -22.98
C PRO A 48 18.19 21.82 -22.46
N ASN A 49 17.91 22.15 -21.20
CA ASN A 49 18.39 23.34 -20.50
C ASN A 49 18.37 23.10 -18.98
N ASP A 50 18.80 24.10 -18.20
CA ASP A 50 18.93 24.02 -16.74
C ASP A 50 17.57 23.93 -15.98
N ASN A 51 16.47 24.21 -16.68
CA ASN A 51 15.13 24.25 -16.11
C ASN A 51 14.26 23.05 -16.51
N LEU A 52 14.79 22.11 -17.31
CA LEU A 52 14.05 20.95 -17.79
C LEU A 52 14.94 19.71 -17.87
N THR A 53 14.48 18.64 -17.23
CA THR A 53 14.98 17.29 -17.40
C THR A 53 13.82 16.39 -17.80
N LEU A 54 13.96 15.69 -18.92
CA LEU A 54 13.04 14.65 -19.38
C LEU A 54 13.71 13.30 -19.16
N PHE A 55 12.93 12.30 -18.78
CA PHE A 55 13.45 10.96 -18.57
C PHE A 55 12.45 9.89 -19.00
N THR A 56 12.98 8.75 -19.42
CA THR A 56 12.21 7.51 -19.58
C THR A 56 13.06 6.35 -19.10
N SER A 57 12.42 5.33 -18.53
CA SER A 57 13.10 4.15 -18.04
C SER A 57 12.26 2.88 -18.22
N TYR A 58 12.97 1.77 -18.31
CA TYR A 58 12.45 0.42 -18.18
C TYR A 58 13.21 -0.27 -17.06
N SER A 59 12.50 -0.91 -16.15
CA SER A 59 13.11 -1.69 -15.07
C SER A 59 12.32 -2.96 -14.80
N GLU A 60 13.05 -4.01 -14.43
CA GLU A 60 12.47 -5.23 -13.90
C GLU A 60 12.87 -5.40 -12.43
N ALA A 61 11.96 -5.96 -11.63
CA ALA A 61 12.21 -6.37 -10.26
C ALA A 61 11.58 -7.75 -10.02
N SER A 62 12.11 -8.49 -9.05
CA SER A 62 11.58 -9.81 -8.68
C SER A 62 11.53 -10.01 -7.18
N ARG A 63 10.59 -10.86 -6.77
CA ARG A 63 10.42 -11.30 -5.38
C ARG A 63 10.24 -12.82 -5.36
N ALA A 64 11.10 -13.51 -4.63
CA ALA A 64 10.89 -14.92 -4.32
C ALA A 64 9.64 -15.10 -3.42
N PRO A 65 8.89 -16.21 -3.58
CA PRO A 65 7.85 -16.58 -2.63
C PRO A 65 8.35 -16.60 -1.19
N THR A 66 7.48 -16.24 -0.26
CA THR A 66 7.75 -16.31 1.18
C THR A 66 7.52 -17.72 1.71
N SER A 67 8.07 -18.03 2.88
CA SER A 67 7.83 -19.32 3.56
C SER A 67 6.34 -19.63 3.76
N ILE A 68 5.49 -18.63 3.99
CA ILE A 68 4.04 -18.82 4.14
C ILE A 68 3.32 -19.08 2.82
N GLU A 69 3.78 -18.48 1.72
CA GLU A 69 3.22 -18.73 0.39
C GLU A 69 3.57 -20.11 -0.12
N LEU A 70 4.82 -20.54 0.11
CA LEU A 70 5.31 -21.88 -0.19
C LEU A 70 4.62 -22.92 0.69
N GLY A 71 4.64 -22.72 2.00
CA GLY A 71 3.97 -23.63 2.92
C GLY A 71 2.44 -23.56 2.88
N CYS A 72 1.79 -22.97 1.87
CA CYS A 72 0.34 -22.92 1.74
C CYS A 72 -0.12 -22.85 0.28
N SER A 73 0.39 -23.71 -0.60
CA SER A 73 0.13 -23.68 -2.05
C SER A 73 -0.45 -24.99 -2.59
N ASN A 74 -0.57 -26.05 -1.78
CA ASN A 74 -1.12 -27.34 -2.22
C ASN A 74 -2.66 -27.30 -2.31
N PRO A 75 -3.24 -27.34 -3.52
CA PRO A 75 -4.69 -27.29 -3.68
C PRO A 75 -5.41 -28.52 -3.09
N LEU A 76 -4.71 -29.66 -2.94
CA LEU A 76 -5.27 -30.87 -2.33
C LEU A 76 -5.25 -30.83 -0.80
N ASN A 77 -4.44 -29.94 -0.21
CA ASN A 77 -4.33 -29.73 1.23
C ASN A 77 -4.40 -28.23 1.54
N PRO A 78 -5.54 -27.57 1.29
CA PRO A 78 -5.64 -26.12 1.46
C PRO A 78 -5.60 -25.72 2.92
N CYS A 79 -5.20 -24.49 3.18
CA CYS A 79 -4.99 -23.96 4.52
C CYS A 79 -6.03 -22.92 4.90
N LEU A 80 -6.28 -22.84 6.21
CA LEU A 80 -7.07 -21.82 6.87
C LEU A 80 -6.14 -20.71 7.38
N LEU A 81 -6.17 -19.52 6.76
CA LEU A 81 -5.49 -18.35 7.30
C LEU A 81 -6.22 -17.87 8.58
N PRO A 82 -5.50 -17.33 9.59
CA PRO A 82 -4.09 -16.92 9.55
C PRO A 82 -3.08 -17.99 10.01
N SER A 83 -3.53 -19.17 10.46
CA SER A 83 -2.70 -20.07 11.27
C SER A 83 -2.55 -21.51 10.77
N ALA A 84 -3.00 -21.85 9.57
CA ALA A 84 -2.66 -23.12 8.94
C ALA A 84 -1.73 -22.85 7.75
N LEU A 85 -0.53 -23.40 7.83
CA LEU A 85 0.34 -23.64 6.70
C LEU A 85 0.11 -25.11 6.30
N ALA A 86 -0.06 -25.39 5.02
CA ALA A 86 -0.07 -26.72 4.44
C ALA A 86 0.62 -26.74 3.06
N ASP A 87 1.73 -27.49 2.95
CA ASP A 87 2.38 -28.16 1.78
C ASP A 87 2.38 -27.51 0.37
N ASP A 88 3.34 -27.85 -0.50
CA ASP A 88 3.72 -27.01 -1.66
C ASP A 88 3.94 -27.71 -3.03
N PRO A 89 3.21 -27.31 -4.09
CA PRO A 89 3.63 -27.33 -5.49
C PRO A 89 4.29 -26.00 -5.93
N PRO A 90 5.43 -26.04 -6.67
CA PRO A 90 6.34 -24.91 -6.80
C PRO A 90 5.71 -23.63 -7.34
N LEU A 91 5.80 -22.53 -6.58
CA LEU A 91 5.44 -21.18 -7.01
C LEU A 91 6.57 -20.50 -7.79
N ASN A 92 6.21 -19.79 -8.86
CA ASN A 92 7.13 -18.92 -9.60
C ASN A 92 7.43 -17.64 -8.82
N GLN A 93 8.60 -17.04 -9.05
CA GLN A 93 8.90 -15.70 -8.53
C GLN A 93 7.97 -14.67 -9.16
N VAL A 94 7.53 -13.72 -8.35
CA VAL A 94 6.77 -12.56 -8.82
C VAL A 94 7.72 -11.62 -9.56
N VAL A 95 7.35 -11.19 -10.78
CA VAL A 95 8.17 -10.32 -11.62
C VAL A 95 7.44 -9.04 -12.02
N ALA A 96 7.89 -7.90 -11.51
CA ALA A 96 7.37 -6.60 -11.89
C ALA A 96 8.18 -6.02 -13.06
N LYS A 97 7.50 -5.63 -14.14
CA LYS A 97 8.08 -4.89 -15.26
C LYS A 97 7.48 -3.50 -15.30
N THR A 98 8.31 -2.47 -15.24
CA THR A 98 7.87 -1.07 -15.14
C THR A 98 8.43 -0.25 -16.28
N TYR A 99 7.56 0.49 -16.95
CA TYR A 99 7.90 1.55 -17.87
C TYR A 99 7.54 2.88 -17.21
N GLU A 100 8.47 3.83 -17.22
CA GLU A 100 8.26 5.17 -16.69
C GLU A 100 8.66 6.23 -17.72
N LEU A 101 7.89 7.31 -17.77
CA LEU A 101 8.16 8.50 -18.57
C LEU A 101 7.83 9.71 -17.70
N GLY A 102 8.71 10.69 -17.68
CA GLY A 102 8.46 11.87 -16.88
C GLY A 102 9.36 13.05 -17.23
N GLY A 103 9.11 14.11 -16.49
CA GLY A 103 9.85 15.35 -16.57
C GLY A 103 9.93 16.02 -15.22
N ARG A 104 10.98 16.80 -15.00
CA ARG A 104 11.13 17.66 -13.83
C ARG A 104 11.88 18.91 -14.20
N GLY A 105 11.67 19.97 -13.44
CA GLY A 105 12.24 21.24 -13.80
C GLY A 105 11.92 22.37 -12.83
N LYS A 106 12.20 23.57 -13.33
CA LYS A 106 11.92 24.83 -12.66
C LYS A 106 11.03 25.68 -13.57
N ILE A 107 9.96 26.26 -13.03
CA ILE A 107 9.18 27.28 -13.73
C ILE A 107 9.93 28.62 -13.65
N ASN A 108 10.51 28.90 -12.49
CA ASN A 108 11.41 30.01 -12.21
C ASN A 108 12.33 29.62 -11.04
N GLU A 109 13.13 30.55 -10.51
CA GLU A 109 14.06 30.27 -9.41
C GLU A 109 13.38 29.75 -8.13
N ASN A 110 12.11 30.09 -7.95
CA ASN A 110 11.34 29.84 -6.73
C ASN A 110 10.37 28.67 -6.83
N ILE A 111 10.07 28.17 -8.04
CA ILE A 111 9.04 27.14 -8.26
C ILE A 111 9.61 25.99 -9.06
N ARG A 112 9.54 24.80 -8.47
CA ARG A 112 9.97 23.51 -9.03
C ARG A 112 8.77 22.63 -9.32
N TRP A 113 8.88 21.80 -10.34
CA TRP A 113 7.85 20.87 -10.74
C TRP A 113 8.41 19.49 -11.10
N ASN A 114 7.59 18.47 -10.97
CA ASN A 114 7.85 17.13 -11.49
C ASN A 114 6.55 16.46 -11.93
N VAL A 115 6.62 15.69 -13.01
CA VAL A 115 5.56 14.80 -13.50
C VAL A 115 6.17 13.46 -13.85
N GLY A 116 5.50 12.38 -13.49
CA GLY A 116 5.84 11.03 -13.92
C GLY A 116 4.58 10.26 -14.26
N ALA A 117 4.61 9.51 -15.35
CA ALA A 117 3.60 8.52 -15.67
C ALA A 117 4.28 7.15 -15.72
N TYR A 118 3.63 6.14 -15.15
CA TYR A 118 4.18 4.79 -15.09
C TYR A 118 3.15 3.75 -15.49
N HIS A 119 3.65 2.66 -16.06
CA HIS A 119 2.93 1.43 -16.31
C HIS A 119 3.75 0.27 -15.75
N ALA A 120 3.29 -0.30 -14.64
CA ALA A 120 3.88 -1.46 -14.00
C ALA A 120 2.96 -2.66 -14.15
N THR A 121 3.47 -3.76 -14.72
CA THR A 121 2.78 -5.05 -14.77
C THR A 121 3.53 -6.05 -13.91
N ASN A 122 2.84 -6.60 -12.92
CA ASN A 122 3.32 -7.72 -12.14
C ASN A 122 2.94 -9.02 -12.86
N HIS A 123 3.91 -9.88 -13.10
CA HIS A 123 3.75 -11.21 -13.70
C HIS A 123 3.91 -12.25 -12.61
N ASP A 124 3.17 -13.34 -12.74
CA ASP A 124 3.15 -14.43 -11.77
C ASP A 124 2.82 -13.93 -10.36
N ASP A 125 1.90 -12.98 -10.24
CA ASP A 125 1.52 -12.41 -8.93
C ASP A 125 0.97 -13.52 -8.03
N ILE A 126 1.36 -13.53 -6.76
CA ILE A 126 0.97 -14.59 -5.82
C ILE A 126 -0.18 -14.07 -4.98
N MET A 127 -1.31 -14.77 -5.03
CA MET A 127 -2.47 -14.43 -4.22
C MET A 127 -3.14 -15.66 -3.65
N PHE A 128 -3.76 -15.48 -2.49
CA PHE A 128 -4.56 -16.49 -1.82
C PHE A 128 -5.88 -16.65 -2.57
N THR A 129 -6.08 -17.82 -3.18
CA THR A 129 -7.26 -18.20 -3.95
C THR A 129 -8.11 -19.20 -3.17
N ALA A 130 -9.38 -19.30 -3.53
CA ALA A 130 -10.26 -20.37 -3.04
C ALA A 130 -9.76 -21.76 -3.45
N ALA A 131 -9.80 -22.71 -2.51
CA ALA A 131 -9.57 -24.13 -2.77
C ALA A 131 -10.88 -24.90 -2.95
N ASN A 132 -11.86 -24.64 -2.09
CA ASN A 132 -13.18 -25.26 -2.09
C ASN A 132 -14.19 -24.40 -1.30
N ALA A 133 -15.47 -24.77 -1.46
CA ALA A 133 -16.63 -24.02 -1.01
C ALA A 133 -16.92 -24.04 0.50
N PHE A 134 -16.51 -25.09 1.21
CA PHE A 134 -17.23 -25.54 2.41
C PHE A 134 -16.58 -25.16 3.74
N ASN A 135 -15.36 -24.65 3.76
CA ASN A 135 -14.63 -24.40 5.00
C ASN A 135 -13.75 -23.14 4.97
N GLY A 136 -13.92 -22.27 3.97
CA GLY A 136 -13.11 -21.04 3.83
C GLY A 136 -11.61 -21.31 3.58
N ALA A 137 -11.26 -22.54 3.19
CA ALA A 137 -9.89 -22.92 2.92
C ALA A 137 -9.42 -22.41 1.55
N GLY A 138 -8.15 -22.04 1.50
CA GLY A 138 -7.52 -21.55 0.28
C GLY A 138 -6.07 -21.92 0.20
N TYR A 139 -5.43 -21.49 -0.88
CA TYR A 139 -4.03 -21.73 -1.13
C TYR A 139 -3.45 -20.58 -1.96
N TYR A 140 -2.15 -20.37 -1.90
CA TYR A 140 -1.45 -19.44 -2.75
C TYR A 140 -1.18 -20.06 -4.11
N LYS A 141 -1.48 -19.30 -5.17
CA LYS A 141 -1.05 -19.63 -6.53
C LYS A 141 -0.54 -18.39 -7.22
N ASN A 142 0.27 -18.57 -8.26
CA ASN A 142 0.52 -17.50 -9.22
C ASN A 142 -0.80 -17.25 -9.99
N VAL A 143 -1.53 -16.18 -9.65
CA VAL A 143 -2.85 -15.83 -10.19
C VAL A 143 -2.81 -15.09 -11.52
N GLY A 144 -1.62 -14.98 -12.12
CA GLY A 144 -1.41 -14.32 -13.41
C GLY A 144 -0.88 -12.91 -13.25
N ARG A 145 -1.59 -11.90 -13.77
CA ARG A 145 -1.08 -10.53 -13.88
C ARG A 145 -1.90 -9.52 -13.09
N THR A 146 -1.20 -8.58 -12.47
CA THR A 146 -1.80 -7.35 -11.95
C THR A 146 -1.12 -6.14 -12.58
N LYS A 147 -1.87 -5.05 -12.72
CA LYS A 147 -1.39 -3.82 -13.36
C LYS A 147 -1.54 -2.64 -12.41
N ARG A 148 -0.53 -1.77 -12.41
CA ARG A 148 -0.55 -0.46 -11.76
C ARG A 148 -0.15 0.58 -12.78
N GLN A 149 -1.10 1.42 -13.15
CA GLN A 149 -0.89 2.54 -14.06
C GLN A 149 -1.16 3.82 -13.30
N GLY A 150 -0.26 4.77 -13.37
CA GLY A 150 -0.40 5.97 -12.56
C GLY A 150 0.28 7.19 -13.12
N LEU A 151 -0.07 8.30 -12.48
CA LEU A 151 0.43 9.64 -12.75
C LEU A 151 0.77 10.27 -11.40
N ASP A 152 1.99 10.78 -11.28
CA ASP A 152 2.47 11.54 -10.15
C ASP A 152 2.80 12.97 -10.59
N LEU A 153 2.28 13.94 -9.85
CA LEU A 153 2.47 15.38 -10.05
C LEU A 153 3.02 15.99 -8.77
N GLY A 154 4.03 16.84 -8.91
CA GLY A 154 4.61 17.60 -7.82
C GLY A 154 4.87 19.04 -8.19
N LEU A 155 4.55 19.94 -7.28
CA LEU A 155 4.89 21.35 -7.31
C LEU A 155 5.46 21.73 -5.94
N ALA A 156 6.52 22.52 -5.92
CA ALA A 156 7.07 23.06 -4.69
C ALA A 156 7.67 24.44 -4.94
N GLY A 157 7.56 25.32 -3.96
CA GLY A 157 8.18 26.62 -4.07
C GLY A 157 8.30 27.40 -2.78
N ASP A 158 8.95 28.55 -2.92
CA ASP A 158 9.28 29.48 -1.86
C ASP A 158 8.83 30.90 -2.27
N ILE A 159 8.08 31.58 -1.41
CA ILE A 159 7.60 32.97 -1.60
C ILE A 159 7.90 33.71 -0.30
N ASP A 160 8.97 34.52 -0.29
CA ASP A 160 9.48 35.22 0.88
C ASP A 160 9.65 34.29 2.10
N LYS A 161 8.74 34.41 3.09
CA LYS A 161 8.72 33.65 4.33
C LYS A 161 7.90 32.37 4.23
N PHE A 162 7.25 32.12 3.11
CA PHE A 162 6.32 31.01 2.90
C PHE A 162 6.89 29.95 1.96
N ARG A 163 7.09 28.74 2.46
CA ARG A 163 7.45 27.56 1.67
C ARG A 163 6.23 26.66 1.53
N TRP A 164 6.02 26.12 0.34
CA TRP A 164 4.91 25.23 0.07
C TRP A 164 5.29 24.08 -0.86
N SER A 165 4.51 23.00 -0.78
CA SER A 165 4.53 21.95 -1.78
C SER A 165 3.16 21.31 -1.93
N ALA A 166 2.83 20.89 -3.14
CA ALA A 166 1.66 20.11 -3.48
C ALA A 166 2.10 18.87 -4.25
N SER A 167 1.59 17.71 -3.84
CA SER A 167 1.83 16.44 -4.52
C SER A 167 0.51 15.71 -4.73
N TYR A 168 0.25 15.29 -5.96
CA TYR A 168 -0.92 14.54 -6.33
C TYR A 168 -0.49 13.25 -7.03
N SER A 169 -1.08 12.13 -6.61
CA SER A 169 -0.84 10.83 -7.23
C SER A 169 -2.18 10.21 -7.62
N TYR A 170 -2.26 9.72 -8.85
CA TYR A 170 -3.34 8.86 -9.32
C TYR A 170 -2.79 7.46 -9.59
N VAL A 171 -3.49 6.44 -9.11
CA VAL A 171 -3.19 5.04 -9.46
C VAL A 171 -4.47 4.28 -9.83
N ARG A 172 -4.38 3.59 -10.96
CA ARG A 172 -5.31 2.54 -11.37
C ARG A 172 -4.61 1.20 -11.14
N ALA A 173 -4.85 0.61 -9.99
CA ALA A 173 -4.39 -0.74 -9.64
C ALA A 173 -5.51 -1.74 -9.92
N THR A 174 -5.31 -2.65 -10.87
CA THR A 174 -6.33 -3.60 -11.32
C THR A 174 -5.78 -5.00 -11.52
N TYR A 175 -6.68 -5.98 -11.45
CA TYR A 175 -6.44 -7.32 -11.99
C TYR A 175 -6.33 -7.25 -13.53
N ASP A 176 -5.53 -8.14 -14.10
CA ASP A 176 -5.37 -8.29 -15.55
C ASP A 176 -5.64 -9.71 -16.05
N THR A 177 -5.94 -10.62 -15.13
CA THR A 177 -6.37 -11.99 -15.36
C THR A 177 -7.57 -12.29 -14.46
N ASP A 178 -8.36 -13.31 -14.82
CA ASP A 178 -9.45 -13.77 -13.96
C ASP A 178 -8.86 -14.44 -12.69
N VAL A 179 -9.37 -14.04 -11.52
CA VAL A 179 -8.92 -14.57 -10.22
C VAL A 179 -10.13 -14.87 -9.33
N SER A 180 -10.14 -16.04 -8.70
CA SER A 180 -11.15 -16.43 -7.73
C SER A 180 -10.67 -16.20 -6.29
N PHE A 181 -11.54 -15.66 -5.45
CA PHE A 181 -11.28 -15.40 -4.04
C PHE A 181 -12.39 -15.99 -3.18
N VAL A 182 -12.03 -16.54 -2.01
CA VAL A 182 -13.03 -16.86 -0.98
C VAL A 182 -13.47 -15.56 -0.35
N SER A 183 -14.76 -15.27 -0.39
CA SER A 183 -15.33 -14.16 0.36
C SER A 183 -16.78 -14.43 0.73
N SER A 184 -16.95 -15.21 1.80
CA SER A 184 -18.26 -15.50 2.41
C SER A 184 -19.04 -14.21 2.69
N SER A 185 -18.33 -13.14 3.04
CA SER A 185 -18.91 -11.85 3.42
C SER A 185 -19.37 -10.99 2.24
N ASN A 186 -19.09 -11.38 0.98
CA ASN A 186 -19.46 -10.59 -0.18
C ASN A 186 -20.91 -10.90 -0.63
N SER A 187 -21.69 -9.87 -0.99
CA SER A 187 -23.08 -10.03 -1.41
C SER A 187 -23.25 -10.64 -2.81
N SER A 188 -22.18 -10.76 -3.57
CA SER A 188 -22.15 -11.34 -4.90
C SER A 188 -21.39 -12.67 -4.95
N GLU A 189 -21.18 -13.30 -3.79
CA GLU A 189 -20.64 -14.66 -3.74
C GLU A 189 -21.53 -15.64 -4.50
N ASP A 190 -20.94 -16.71 -5.02
CA ASP A 190 -21.68 -17.85 -5.56
C ASP A 190 -22.08 -18.84 -4.45
N ALA A 191 -22.67 -19.98 -4.83
CA ALA A 191 -23.06 -21.03 -3.90
C ALA A 191 -21.88 -21.61 -3.10
N ASP A 192 -20.65 -21.36 -3.55
CA ASP A 192 -19.41 -21.87 -2.98
C ASP A 192 -18.65 -20.80 -2.18
N SER A 193 -19.30 -19.68 -1.83
CA SER A 193 -18.65 -18.53 -1.15
C SER A 193 -17.48 -17.92 -1.92
N VAL A 194 -17.47 -18.07 -3.25
CA VAL A 194 -16.41 -17.58 -4.14
C VAL A 194 -16.87 -16.32 -4.87
N ILE A 195 -15.95 -15.38 -5.03
CA ILE A 195 -16.09 -14.23 -5.92
C ILE A 195 -15.03 -14.27 -7.03
N PHE A 196 -15.37 -13.71 -8.19
CA PHE A 196 -14.52 -13.70 -9.37
C PHE A 196 -14.14 -12.27 -9.75
N ALA A 197 -12.88 -11.91 -9.54
CA ALA A 197 -12.31 -10.69 -10.08
C ALA A 197 -11.94 -10.89 -11.55
N LYS A 198 -12.25 -9.90 -12.37
CA LYS A 198 -12.01 -9.89 -13.82
C LYS A 198 -10.98 -8.81 -14.19
N PRO A 199 -10.37 -8.89 -15.39
CA PRO A 199 -9.54 -7.83 -15.92
C PRO A 199 -10.21 -6.47 -15.83
N GLY A 200 -9.57 -5.53 -15.13
CA GLY A 200 -10.08 -4.17 -14.92
C GLY A 200 -10.71 -3.91 -13.55
N ASP A 201 -11.06 -4.94 -12.78
CA ASP A 201 -11.50 -4.79 -11.40
C ASP A 201 -10.36 -4.23 -10.55
N ARG A 202 -10.66 -3.30 -9.65
CA ARG A 202 -9.69 -2.61 -8.81
C ARG A 202 -9.26 -3.48 -7.64
N ILE A 203 -7.96 -3.50 -7.40
CA ILE A 203 -7.37 -4.17 -6.24
C ILE A 203 -7.80 -3.44 -4.96
N PRO A 204 -8.30 -4.17 -3.93
CA PRO A 204 -8.72 -3.58 -2.67
C PRO A 204 -7.62 -2.83 -1.90
N ASN A 205 -8.05 -1.93 -1.02
CA ASN A 205 -7.22 -1.11 -0.13
C ASN A 205 -6.18 -0.22 -0.84
N ILE A 206 -6.36 0.05 -2.14
CA ILE A 206 -5.56 1.01 -2.91
C ILE A 206 -6.45 2.18 -3.35
N PRO A 207 -6.42 3.32 -2.62
CA PRO A 207 -7.11 4.53 -3.04
C PRO A 207 -6.62 5.01 -4.40
N ALA A 208 -7.55 5.41 -5.27
CA ALA A 208 -7.23 5.87 -6.61
C ALA A 208 -6.51 7.21 -6.63
N HIS A 209 -6.84 8.10 -5.68
CA HIS A 209 -6.29 9.45 -5.61
C HIS A 209 -5.65 9.69 -4.25
N GLN A 210 -4.46 10.30 -4.26
CA GLN A 210 -3.77 10.80 -3.07
C GLN A 210 -3.39 12.27 -3.30
N LEU A 211 -3.68 13.12 -2.32
CA LEU A 211 -3.23 14.51 -2.29
C LEU A 211 -2.42 14.77 -1.03
N LYS A 212 -1.26 15.43 -1.17
CA LYS A 212 -0.44 15.90 -0.05
C LYS A 212 -0.12 17.37 -0.26
N LEU A 213 -0.47 18.20 0.71
CA LEU A 213 -0.17 19.63 0.70
C LEU A 213 0.66 19.97 1.93
N ARG A 214 1.71 20.75 1.74
CA ARG A 214 2.57 21.27 2.81
C ARG A 214 2.64 22.78 2.69
N GLY A 215 2.46 23.47 3.81
CA GLY A 215 2.74 24.89 3.94
C GLY A 215 3.61 25.12 5.17
N GLN A 216 4.58 26.02 5.09
CA GLN A 216 5.41 26.44 6.21
C GLN A 216 5.67 27.95 6.10
N TYR A 217 5.43 28.67 7.18
CA TYR A 217 5.64 30.10 7.26
C TYR A 217 6.65 30.42 8.37
N ALA A 218 7.69 31.19 8.02
CA ALA A 218 8.67 31.71 8.96
C ALA A 218 8.14 33.01 9.60
N ILE A 219 7.55 32.90 10.80
CA ILE A 219 7.08 34.07 11.56
C ILE A 219 8.26 35.00 11.86
N THR A 220 9.38 34.41 12.31
CA THR A 220 10.69 35.05 12.47
C THR A 220 11.79 34.13 11.94
N PRO A 221 13.04 34.58 11.78
CA PRO A 221 14.14 33.69 11.41
C PRO A 221 14.36 32.52 12.39
N ALA A 222 13.92 32.67 13.65
CA ALA A 222 13.99 31.64 14.68
C ALA A 222 12.73 30.77 14.77
N TRP A 223 11.59 31.22 14.23
CA TRP A 223 10.30 30.57 14.45
C TRP A 223 9.57 30.25 13.15
N THR A 224 9.25 28.98 12.97
CA THR A 224 8.43 28.49 11.84
C THR A 224 7.17 27.81 12.33
N VAL A 225 6.07 28.03 11.63
CA VAL A 225 4.79 27.32 11.80
C VAL A 225 4.44 26.66 10.47
N GLY A 226 3.99 25.42 10.51
CA GLY A 226 3.66 24.64 9.33
C GLY A 226 2.38 23.86 9.48
N THR A 227 1.83 23.47 8.34
CA THR A 227 0.71 22.56 8.23
C THR A 227 0.97 21.53 7.14
N ASN A 228 0.42 20.34 7.31
CA ASN A 228 0.39 19.32 6.28
C ASN A 228 -1.02 18.71 6.18
N ILE A 229 -1.56 18.68 4.96
CA ILE A 229 -2.86 18.07 4.66
C ILE A 229 -2.59 16.80 3.84
N ILE A 230 -3.20 15.69 4.24
CA ILE A 230 -3.15 14.43 3.50
C ILE A 230 -4.58 14.01 3.17
N GLY A 231 -4.84 13.71 1.91
CA GLY A 231 -6.12 13.24 1.42
C GLY A 231 -6.02 11.97 0.61
N TYR A 232 -7.02 11.10 0.77
CA TYR A 232 -7.17 9.86 0.01
C TYR A 232 -8.62 9.72 -0.47
N SER A 233 -8.82 9.19 -1.68
CA SER A 233 -10.17 8.80 -2.15
C SER A 233 -10.69 7.56 -1.42
N ASP A 234 -11.91 7.16 -1.72
CA ASP A 234 -12.41 5.84 -1.32
C ASP A 234 -11.58 4.71 -1.95
N ALA A 235 -11.65 3.54 -1.33
CA ALA A 235 -11.05 2.30 -1.81
C ALA A 235 -11.94 1.11 -1.47
N TYR A 236 -11.93 0.08 -2.31
CA TYR A 236 -12.60 -1.19 -2.02
C TYR A 236 -11.98 -1.88 -0.80
N ALA A 237 -12.81 -2.50 0.03
CA ALA A 237 -12.35 -3.32 1.15
C ALA A 237 -11.87 -4.69 0.64
N THR A 238 -10.93 -5.33 1.34
CA THR A 238 -10.58 -6.74 1.09
C THR A 238 -11.83 -7.61 1.25
N GLY A 239 -11.97 -8.66 0.43
CA GLY A 239 -13.22 -9.41 0.26
C GLY A 239 -14.16 -8.80 -0.79
N ASN A 240 -13.82 -7.64 -1.37
CA ASN A 240 -14.54 -7.04 -2.50
C ASN A 240 -13.65 -6.92 -3.75
N GLU A 241 -12.82 -7.94 -4.00
CA GLU A 241 -11.86 -8.01 -5.11
C GLU A 241 -12.55 -7.92 -6.49
N ASN A 242 -13.78 -8.42 -6.59
CA ASN A 242 -14.61 -8.33 -7.80
C ASN A 242 -15.39 -7.00 -7.93
N ASN A 243 -15.27 -6.11 -6.93
CA ASN A 243 -15.88 -4.78 -6.87
C ASN A 243 -17.42 -4.77 -6.94
N GLN A 244 -18.08 -5.90 -6.65
CA GLN A 244 -19.53 -6.08 -6.84
C GLN A 244 -20.34 -6.12 -5.54
N HIS A 245 -19.70 -6.01 -4.37
CA HIS A 245 -20.43 -5.99 -3.10
C HIS A 245 -21.40 -4.80 -3.03
N GLN A 246 -22.63 -5.07 -2.60
CA GLN A 246 -23.71 -4.10 -2.43
C GLN A 246 -24.35 -4.27 -1.05
N SER A 247 -24.12 -3.29 -0.17
CA SER A 247 -24.87 -3.17 1.09
C SER A 247 -26.36 -3.04 0.79
N ASN A 248 -27.21 -3.80 1.49
CA ASN A 248 -28.67 -3.69 1.45
C ASN A 248 -29.34 -4.25 0.17
N ASN A 249 -28.71 -5.17 -0.56
CA ASN A 249 -29.43 -6.03 -1.49
C ASN A 249 -30.55 -6.78 -0.72
N ALA A 250 -31.71 -7.06 -1.32
CA ALA A 250 -32.79 -7.82 -0.68
C ALA A 250 -32.30 -9.16 -0.09
N ALA A 251 -31.28 -9.79 -0.69
CA ALA A 251 -30.61 -10.98 -0.15
C ALA A 251 -29.79 -10.72 1.15
N CYS A 252 -29.51 -9.46 1.47
CA CYS A 252 -28.73 -8.97 2.60
C CYS A 252 -29.58 -8.26 3.68
N THR A 253 -30.91 -8.44 3.70
CA THR A 253 -31.83 -7.56 4.46
C THR A 253 -32.63 -8.19 5.61
N ALA A 254 -32.33 -9.38 6.12
CA ALA A 254 -33.16 -9.92 7.22
C ALA A 254 -32.42 -10.63 8.36
N ASP A 255 -31.33 -11.36 8.09
CA ASP A 255 -30.48 -11.94 9.13
C ASP A 255 -29.03 -11.57 8.80
N VAL A 256 -28.30 -11.08 9.79
CA VAL A 256 -26.93 -10.50 9.69
C VAL A 256 -25.86 -11.52 9.25
N THR A 257 -26.29 -12.68 8.74
CA THR A 257 -25.51 -13.88 8.46
C THR A 257 -25.29 -14.14 6.96
N SER A 258 -26.06 -13.52 6.06
CA SER A 258 -25.98 -13.82 4.62
C SER A 258 -24.86 -13.05 3.91
N CYS A 259 -24.67 -11.76 4.20
CA CYS A 259 -23.61 -10.95 3.60
C CYS A 259 -23.20 -9.79 4.52
N ALA A 260 -22.03 -9.17 4.29
CA ALA A 260 -21.55 -8.10 5.15
C ALA A 260 -22.41 -6.84 5.10
N THR A 261 -22.71 -6.28 6.27
CA THR A 261 -23.31 -4.94 6.38
C THR A 261 -22.25 -3.86 6.11
N GLY A 262 -22.45 -2.99 5.11
CA GLY A 262 -21.54 -1.88 4.78
C GLY A 262 -21.24 -1.77 3.29
N ARG A 263 -20.78 -0.61 2.81
CA ARG A 263 -20.66 -0.30 1.37
C ARG A 263 -19.57 -1.08 0.61
N GLY A 264 -18.91 -2.07 1.24
CA GLY A 264 -17.77 -2.80 0.65
C GLY A 264 -16.56 -1.91 0.31
N LYS A 265 -16.48 -0.72 0.90
CA LYS A 265 -15.47 0.30 0.67
C LYS A 265 -15.15 1.06 1.95
N VAL A 266 -13.90 1.51 2.08
CA VAL A 266 -13.54 2.57 3.01
C VAL A 266 -13.78 3.93 2.36
N SER A 267 -14.29 4.87 3.15
CA SER A 267 -14.56 6.23 2.68
C SER A 267 -13.27 7.02 2.52
N GLY A 268 -13.21 7.88 1.50
CA GLY A 268 -12.15 8.87 1.37
C GLY A 268 -12.13 9.84 2.55
N TYR A 269 -10.96 10.42 2.81
CA TYR A 269 -10.75 11.31 3.95
C TYR A 269 -9.69 12.37 3.66
N PHE A 270 -9.72 13.43 4.48
CA PHE A 270 -8.65 14.40 4.62
C PHE A 270 -8.28 14.54 6.09
N ILE A 271 -6.99 14.56 6.37
CA ILE A 271 -6.44 14.86 7.70
C ILE A 271 -5.52 16.08 7.60
N MET A 272 -5.66 16.99 8.56
CA MET A 272 -4.80 18.16 8.70
C MET A 272 -3.95 18.05 9.95
N ASN A 273 -2.67 18.31 9.79
CA ASN A 273 -1.67 18.31 10.85
C ASN A 273 -1.05 19.71 10.96
N LEU A 274 -0.60 20.06 12.16
CA LEU A 274 0.15 21.27 12.45
C LEU A 274 1.50 20.91 13.05
N ASP A 275 2.49 21.73 12.78
CA ASP A 275 3.78 21.70 13.46
C ASP A 275 4.35 23.09 13.60
N THR A 276 5.21 23.26 14.60
CA THR A 276 5.94 24.49 14.83
C THR A 276 7.30 24.17 15.41
N GLN A 277 8.29 25.00 15.09
CA GLN A 277 9.63 24.90 15.63
C GLN A 277 10.19 26.28 15.95
N TYR A 278 10.73 26.43 17.15
CA TYR A 278 11.41 27.62 17.63
C TYR A 278 12.89 27.31 17.93
N ASN A 279 13.81 28.06 17.34
CA ASN A 279 15.24 27.95 17.55
C ASN A 279 15.69 28.99 18.60
N PHE A 280 16.14 28.53 19.76
CA PHE A 280 16.63 29.40 20.82
C PHE A 280 18.09 29.86 20.61
N GLY A 281 18.80 29.26 19.64
CA GLY A 281 20.24 29.42 19.48
C GLY A 281 21.02 28.40 20.31
N ASN A 282 22.35 28.42 20.20
CA ASN A 282 23.27 27.53 20.94
C ASN A 282 22.92 26.03 20.83
N GLY A 283 22.43 25.59 19.67
CA GLY A 283 22.06 24.19 19.44
C GLY A 283 20.66 23.78 19.94
N TRP A 284 19.94 24.64 20.67
CA TRP A 284 18.63 24.32 21.23
C TRP A 284 17.46 24.70 20.32
N LYS A 285 16.53 23.76 20.14
CA LYS A 285 15.26 23.96 19.43
C LYS A 285 14.11 23.37 20.24
N ALA A 286 12.99 24.07 20.35
CA ALA A 286 11.70 23.50 20.76
C ALA A 286 10.87 23.21 19.52
N PHE A 287 10.09 22.14 19.58
CA PHE A 287 9.08 21.84 18.57
C PHE A 287 7.78 21.39 19.22
N ALA A 288 6.68 21.64 18.52
CA ALA A 288 5.40 21.04 18.81
C ALA A 288 4.77 20.50 17.52
N LYS A 289 4.04 19.40 17.62
CA LYS A 289 3.30 18.79 16.51
C LYS A 289 1.92 18.40 16.99
N ALA A 290 0.90 18.60 16.17
CA ALA A 290 -0.45 18.12 16.40
C ALA A 290 -0.94 17.42 15.12
N THR A 291 -1.43 16.19 15.25
CA THR A 291 -1.96 15.40 14.14
C THR A 291 -3.47 15.33 14.23
N ASN A 292 -4.12 15.26 13.06
CA ASN A 292 -5.58 15.16 12.95
C ASN A 292 -6.28 16.24 13.79
N ILE A 293 -5.95 17.52 13.54
CA ILE A 293 -6.36 18.64 14.41
C ILE A 293 -7.88 18.85 14.48
N PHE A 294 -8.61 18.35 13.48
CA PHE A 294 -10.07 18.39 13.43
C PHE A 294 -10.71 17.12 13.99
N ASP A 295 -9.91 16.17 14.48
CA ASP A 295 -10.35 14.91 15.06
C ASP A 295 -11.32 14.16 14.17
N ARG A 296 -10.95 14.08 12.90
CA ARG A 296 -11.73 13.36 11.91
C ARG A 296 -11.64 11.89 12.24
N GLU A 297 -12.78 11.21 12.32
CA GLU A 297 -12.83 9.75 12.23
C GLU A 297 -12.66 9.33 10.77
N TYR A 298 -11.69 8.43 10.54
CA TYR A 298 -11.37 7.91 9.22
C TYR A 298 -10.81 6.50 9.34
N ASN A 299 -10.78 5.78 8.22
CA ASN A 299 -10.31 4.40 8.17
C ASN A 299 -9.21 4.27 7.11
N LEU A 300 -8.12 3.60 7.47
CA LEU A 300 -6.96 3.37 6.61
C LEU A 300 -7.18 2.23 5.62
N GLY A 301 -8.06 1.31 5.96
CA GLY A 301 -8.38 0.12 5.16
C GLY A 301 -9.58 -0.60 5.76
N GLY A 302 -10.08 -1.57 5.02
CA GLY A 302 -11.23 -2.37 5.45
C GLY A 302 -11.20 -3.78 4.89
N ARG A 303 -12.00 -4.65 5.50
CA ARG A 303 -12.20 -6.03 5.09
C ARG A 303 -13.65 -6.45 5.33
N LEU A 304 -14.26 -7.08 4.34
CA LEU A 304 -15.48 -7.86 4.53
C LEU A 304 -15.10 -9.12 5.31
N ALA A 305 -15.66 -9.28 6.49
CA ALA A 305 -15.27 -10.29 7.46
C ALA A 305 -16.47 -10.81 8.25
N GLU A 306 -16.28 -11.94 8.91
CA GLU A 306 -17.20 -12.48 9.90
C GLU A 306 -16.81 -12.04 11.31
N THR A 307 -17.79 -11.90 12.19
CA THR A 307 -17.63 -11.51 13.59
C THR A 307 -18.62 -12.22 14.50
N LEU A 308 -18.12 -12.65 15.66
CA LEU A 308 -18.91 -13.21 16.77
C LEU A 308 -19.25 -12.17 17.85
N PHE A 309 -18.94 -10.90 17.60
CA PHE A 309 -19.33 -9.79 18.45
C PHE A 309 -20.72 -9.29 18.06
N ASN A 310 -21.59 -9.06 19.05
CA ASN A 310 -22.87 -8.39 18.84
C ASN A 310 -22.70 -6.85 18.71
N SER A 311 -23.81 -6.12 18.49
CA SER A 311 -23.82 -4.65 18.37
C SER A 311 -23.31 -3.92 19.61
N GLU A 312 -23.36 -4.56 20.78
CA GLU A 312 -22.85 -4.03 22.05
C GLU A 312 -21.38 -4.39 22.31
N GLY A 313 -20.72 -5.12 21.38
CA GLY A 313 -19.31 -5.51 21.51
C GLY A 313 -19.07 -6.71 22.42
N VAL A 314 -20.10 -7.51 22.72
CA VAL A 314 -19.98 -8.73 23.53
C VAL A 314 -19.67 -9.93 22.62
N PHE A 315 -18.57 -10.63 22.91
CA PHE A 315 -18.15 -11.83 22.18
C PHE A 315 -18.98 -13.06 22.53
N GLY A 316 -19.33 -13.88 21.54
CA GLY A 316 -19.81 -15.26 21.74
C GLY A 316 -21.24 -15.40 22.24
N THR A 317 -22.01 -14.31 22.25
CA THR A 317 -23.43 -14.30 22.66
C THR A 317 -24.40 -14.23 21.49
N ALA A 318 -23.89 -14.00 20.28
CA ALA A 318 -24.66 -13.95 19.05
C ALA A 318 -24.14 -14.97 18.03
N SER A 319 -24.99 -15.34 17.07
CA SER A 319 -24.58 -16.06 15.87
C SER A 319 -23.52 -15.25 15.10
N GLU A 320 -22.60 -15.93 14.43
CA GLU A 320 -21.61 -15.29 13.57
C GLU A 320 -22.32 -14.41 12.53
N SER A 321 -21.90 -13.16 12.43
CA SER A 321 -22.46 -12.17 11.52
C SER A 321 -21.40 -11.66 10.57
N LYS A 322 -21.81 -11.29 9.36
CA LYS A 322 -20.91 -10.73 8.34
C LYS A 322 -20.94 -9.21 8.43
N THR A 323 -19.78 -8.57 8.42
CA THR A 323 -19.61 -7.12 8.60
C THR A 323 -18.47 -6.54 7.76
N LEU A 324 -18.47 -5.22 7.61
CA LEU A 324 -17.30 -4.47 7.15
C LEU A 324 -16.43 -4.10 8.36
N SER A 325 -15.37 -4.87 8.58
CA SER A 325 -14.33 -4.56 9.54
C SER A 325 -13.43 -3.44 9.02
N LEU A 326 -13.11 -2.48 9.89
CA LEU A 326 -12.39 -1.26 9.53
C LEU A 326 -11.09 -1.16 10.34
N LEU A 327 -10.04 -0.63 9.70
CA LEU A 327 -8.80 -0.24 10.38
C LEU A 327 -8.86 1.26 10.67
N PRO A 328 -9.22 1.68 11.89
CA PRO A 328 -9.36 3.10 12.21
C PRO A 328 -8.01 3.83 12.13
N GLY A 329 -8.08 5.06 11.65
CA GLY A 329 -6.95 5.99 11.67
C GLY A 329 -6.66 6.53 13.07
N ALA A 330 -5.48 7.13 13.23
CA ALA A 330 -5.10 7.70 14.51
C ALA A 330 -5.99 8.91 14.87
N PRO A 331 -6.44 9.01 16.15
CA PRO A 331 -7.22 10.16 16.60
C PRO A 331 -6.35 11.42 16.70
N ARG A 332 -6.94 12.54 17.15
CA ARG A 332 -6.15 13.72 17.47
C ARG A 332 -5.05 13.39 18.51
N ALA A 333 -3.84 13.88 18.27
CA ALA A 333 -2.73 13.72 19.21
C ALA A 333 -1.75 14.89 19.07
N ALA A 334 -1.05 15.22 20.15
CA ALA A 334 -0.06 16.28 20.15
C ALA A 334 1.19 15.90 20.94
N TRP A 335 2.33 16.41 20.48
CA TRP A 335 3.64 16.21 21.10
C TRP A 335 4.36 17.54 21.20
N LEU A 336 5.03 17.76 22.34
CA LEU A 336 6.07 18.77 22.48
C LEU A 336 7.40 18.09 22.72
N GLY A 337 8.47 18.70 22.23
CA GLY A 337 9.81 18.20 22.46
C GLY A 337 10.87 19.27 22.36
N LEU A 338 12.01 18.98 22.98
CA LEU A 338 13.24 19.74 22.85
C LEU A 338 14.25 18.91 22.07
N ARG A 339 15.02 19.57 21.21
CA ARG A 339 16.13 18.98 20.48
C ARG A 339 17.37 19.82 20.74
N TYR A 340 18.45 19.14 21.12
CA TYR A 340 19.79 19.72 21.18
C TYR A 340 20.63 19.15 20.03
N GLU A 341 21.15 20.02 19.19
CA GLU A 341 22.09 19.67 18.12
C GLU A 341 23.51 19.97 18.62
N PHE A 342 24.27 18.90 18.88
CA PHE A 342 25.69 19.00 19.19
C PHE A 342 26.43 19.50 17.94
N ALA A 343 26.84 20.75 17.91
CA ALA A 343 27.77 21.26 16.90
C ALA A 343 28.96 21.93 17.60
N ALA A 344 30.18 21.51 17.25
CA ALA A 344 31.38 22.27 17.57
C ALA A 344 31.29 23.67 16.92
N PRO A 345 31.89 24.72 17.50
CA PRO A 345 31.86 26.06 16.92
C PRO A 345 32.41 26.02 15.50
N LYS A 346 31.63 26.46 14.49
CA LYS A 346 32.21 26.79 13.19
C LYS A 346 33.19 27.95 13.42
N PRO A 347 34.49 27.82 13.12
CA PRO A 347 35.36 28.98 13.14
C PRO A 347 34.81 29.99 12.13
N ALA A 348 34.74 31.26 12.55
CA ALA A 348 34.34 32.36 11.68
C ALA A 348 35.21 32.34 10.42
N ALA A 349 34.59 32.40 9.25
CA ALA A 349 35.32 32.57 8.00
C ALA A 349 36.08 33.89 8.08
N SER A 350 37.41 33.82 8.11
CA SER A 350 38.27 34.98 7.90
C SER A 350 38.09 35.45 6.47
N SER A 351 37.61 36.68 6.30
CA SER A 351 37.70 37.42 5.04
C SER A 351 39.17 37.60 4.67
N ASN A 352 39.57 37.11 3.50
CA ASN A 352 40.76 37.59 2.79
C ASN A 352 40.30 38.41 1.57
#